data_AF-A0A975F703-F1
#
_entry.id   AF-A0A975F703-F1
#
_cell.length_a   1.000
_cell.length_b   1.000
_cell.length_c   1.000
_cell.angle_alpha   90.00
_cell.angle_beta   90.00
_cell.angle_gamma   90.00
#
_symmetry.space_group_name_H-M   'P 1'
#
loop_
_entity.id
_entity.type
_entity.pdbx_description
1 polymer ?
#
loop_
_entity_poly.entity_id
_entity_poly.type
_entity_poly.pdbx_seq_one_letter_code
_entity_poly.pdbx_strand_id
1 'polypeptide(L)'
;MGCQKSIIVVGGLIIAIVSLLSVSPAIHAADTQYKIAMKRSNPDKPLTRDEVLSAVETRYKGRIMSLQAKPSSGAPDCHIVRMMSLTGEYMTINVACD
;
A
#
# COMPACT_ATOMS: atom_id res chain seq x y z
N MET A 1 -22.26 70.35 1.68
CA MET A 1 -21.64 69.01 1.54
C MET A 1 -22.05 68.18 2.74
N GLY A 2 -22.92 67.19 2.54
CA GLY A 2 -23.46 66.36 3.62
C GLY A 2 -24.32 65.25 3.02
N CYS A 3 -23.92 64.01 3.31
CA CYS A 3 -24.36 62.76 2.71
C CYS A 3 -25.83 62.42 2.94
N GLN A 4 -26.53 61.99 1.88
CA GLN A 4 -27.50 60.89 1.99
C GLN A 4 -27.74 60.30 0.60
N LYS A 5 -27.14 59.13 0.32
CA LYS A 5 -27.49 58.30 -0.83
C LYS A 5 -27.94 56.94 -0.32
N SER A 6 -29.25 56.82 -0.14
CA SER A 6 -29.93 55.56 -0.39
C SER A 6 -29.77 55.23 -1.87
N ILE A 7 -29.52 53.98 -2.22
CA ILE A 7 -30.23 53.22 -3.26
C ILE A 7 -29.74 51.78 -3.21
N ILE A 8 -30.72 50.92 -3.35
CA ILE A 8 -30.78 49.49 -3.13
C ILE A 8 -30.05 48.71 -4.23
N VAL A 9 -29.56 47.57 -3.79
CA VAL A 9 -28.95 46.44 -4.49
C VAL A 9 -29.72 46.02 -5.75
N VAL A 10 -28.98 45.38 -6.67
CA VAL A 10 -29.35 44.21 -7.48
C VAL A 10 -29.02 44.44 -8.96
N GLY A 11 -27.96 43.79 -9.43
CA GLY A 11 -27.80 43.50 -10.84
C GLY A 11 -26.35 43.30 -11.27
N GLY A 12 -25.98 42.05 -11.54
CA GLY A 12 -24.93 41.78 -12.54
C GLY A 12 -23.78 40.88 -12.11
N LEU A 13 -24.06 39.58 -12.06
CA LEU A 13 -23.22 38.51 -12.63
C LEU A 13 -21.75 38.40 -12.15
N ILE A 14 -21.54 37.61 -11.08
CA ILE A 14 -20.24 37.04 -10.74
C ILE A 14 -20.00 35.82 -11.64
N ILE A 15 -19.14 35.93 -12.67
CA ILE A 15 -18.64 34.77 -13.41
C ILE A 15 -17.37 34.28 -12.69
N ALA A 16 -17.56 33.43 -11.68
CA ALA A 16 -16.47 32.66 -11.09
C ALA A 16 -16.15 31.49 -12.04
N ILE A 17 -15.10 31.63 -12.84
CA ILE A 17 -14.58 30.57 -13.70
C ILE A 17 -13.88 29.56 -12.77
N VAL A 18 -14.65 28.59 -12.27
CA VAL A 18 -14.08 27.46 -11.54
C VAL A 18 -13.43 26.54 -12.58
N SER A 19 -12.14 26.77 -12.82
CA SER A 19 -11.29 25.83 -13.55
C SER A 19 -11.27 24.50 -12.80
N LEU A 20 -12.17 23.60 -13.18
CA LEU A 20 -12.15 22.19 -12.82
C LEU A 20 -10.88 21.58 -13.42
N LEU A 21 -9.78 21.69 -12.68
CA LEU A 21 -8.60 20.87 -12.86
C LEU A 21 -9.03 19.43 -12.55
N SER A 22 -9.45 18.73 -13.61
CA SER A 22 -9.63 17.28 -13.64
C SER A 22 -8.27 16.63 -13.41
N VAL A 23 -7.81 16.62 -12.16
CA VAL A 23 -6.67 15.82 -11.74
C VAL A 23 -7.19 14.38 -11.71
N SER A 24 -7.06 13.70 -12.86
CA SER A 24 -7.23 12.25 -12.92
C SER A 24 -6.32 11.65 -11.84
N PRO A 25 -6.84 10.87 -10.87
CA PRO A 25 -5.96 10.15 -9.98
C PRO A 25 -5.12 9.24 -10.86
N ALA A 26 -3.79 9.40 -10.82
CA ALA A 26 -2.89 8.41 -11.36
C ALA A 26 -3.23 7.11 -10.64
N ILE A 27 -3.92 6.19 -11.33
CA ILE A 27 -4.10 4.83 -10.84
C ILE A 27 -2.68 4.26 -10.88
N HIS A 28 -1.96 4.37 -9.77
CA HIS A 28 -0.83 3.52 -9.52
C HIS A 28 -1.39 2.11 -9.59
N ALA A 29 -0.95 1.35 -10.60
CA ALA A 29 -1.01 -0.09 -10.56
C ALA A 29 -0.27 -0.49 -9.29
N ALA A 30 -1.01 -0.60 -8.19
CA ALA A 30 -0.52 -1.16 -6.96
C ALA A 30 -0.28 -2.62 -7.31
N ASP A 31 0.94 -2.91 -7.73
CA ASP A 31 1.51 -4.26 -7.66
C ASP A 31 1.14 -4.73 -6.26
N THR A 32 0.20 -5.68 -6.16
CA THR A 32 -0.40 -6.09 -4.90
C THR A 32 0.72 -6.74 -4.08
N GLN A 33 1.51 -5.93 -3.39
CA GLN A 33 2.64 -6.43 -2.61
C GLN A 33 2.06 -7.08 -1.38
N TYR A 34 1.90 -8.40 -1.43
CA TYR A 34 1.50 -9.18 -0.29
C TYR A 34 2.60 -9.10 0.75
N LYS A 35 2.25 -8.70 1.97
CA LYS A 35 3.20 -8.53 3.07
C LYS A 35 2.76 -9.31 4.29
N ILE A 36 3.72 -9.94 4.96
CA ILE A 36 3.54 -10.52 6.28
C ILE A 36 4.60 -9.91 7.20
N ALA A 37 4.15 -9.07 8.13
CA ALA A 37 5.01 -8.61 9.22
C ALA A 37 5.23 -9.78 10.19
N MET A 38 6.49 -10.16 10.40
CA MET A 38 6.87 -11.16 11.40
C MET A 38 7.95 -10.58 12.31
N LYS A 39 7.94 -11.04 13.56
CA LYS A 39 8.98 -10.76 14.54
C LYS A 39 9.61 -12.08 14.95
N ARG A 40 10.90 -12.05 15.29
CA ARG A 40 11.59 -13.20 15.86
C ARG A 40 10.94 -13.61 17.18
N SER A 41 10.63 -14.88 17.35
CA SER A 41 10.20 -15.42 18.65
C SER A 41 11.36 -15.43 19.66
N ASN A 42 12.59 -15.55 19.17
CA ASN A 42 13.81 -15.39 19.96
C ASN A 42 14.68 -14.28 19.33
N PRO A 43 14.95 -13.16 20.01
CA PRO A 43 15.69 -12.03 19.43
C PRO A 43 17.11 -12.41 18.97
N ASP A 44 17.72 -13.43 19.60
CA ASP A 44 19.09 -13.87 19.33
C ASP A 44 19.20 -14.80 18.11
N LYS A 45 18.08 -15.24 17.53
CA LYS A 45 18.06 -16.17 16.39
C LYS A 45 17.31 -15.57 15.20
N PRO A 46 17.86 -15.63 13.98
CA PRO A 46 17.15 -15.18 12.78
C PRO A 46 15.90 -16.04 12.54
N LEU A 47 14.94 -15.49 11.78
CA LEU A 47 13.77 -16.26 11.38
C LEU A 47 14.19 -17.47 10.55
N THR A 48 13.68 -18.63 10.94
CA THR A 48 13.93 -19.87 10.23
C THR A 48 13.00 -20.00 9.02
N ARG A 49 13.42 -20.83 8.06
CA ARG A 49 12.62 -21.12 6.87
C ARG A 49 11.24 -21.68 7.22
N ASP A 50 11.16 -22.57 8.21
CA ASP A 50 9.91 -23.23 8.60
C ASP A 50 8.93 -22.25 9.26
N GLU A 51 9.43 -21.32 10.08
CA GLU A 51 8.60 -20.24 10.64
C GLU A 51 8.00 -19.35 9.54
N VAL A 52 8.80 -18.99 8.55
CA VAL A 52 8.36 -18.18 7.40
C VAL A 52 7.30 -18.94 6.58
N LEU A 53 7.55 -20.22 6.27
CA LEU A 53 6.60 -21.04 5.51
C LEU A 53 5.28 -21.21 6.27
N SER A 54 5.34 -21.53 7.56
CA SER A 54 4.16 -21.68 8.42
C SER A 54 3.30 -20.40 8.46
N ALA A 55 3.94 -19.23 8.55
CA ALA A 55 3.23 -17.96 8.51
C ALA A 55 2.55 -17.70 7.16
N VAL A 56 3.21 -18.04 6.04
CA VAL A 56 2.63 -17.91 4.70
C VAL A 56 1.44 -18.85 4.52
N GLU A 57 1.56 -20.12 4.91
CA GLU A 57 0.49 -21.13 4.76
C GLU A 57 -0.72 -20.86 5.67
N THR A 58 -0.49 -20.20 6.81
CA THR A 58 -1.55 -19.73 7.70
C THR A 58 -2.37 -18.61 7.04
N ARG A 59 -1.70 -17.70 6.33
CA ARG A 59 -2.32 -16.50 5.74
C ARG A 59 -2.91 -16.75 4.35
N TYR A 60 -2.22 -17.55 3.53
CA TYR A 60 -2.52 -17.75 2.12
C TYR A 60 -2.61 -19.24 1.78
N LYS A 61 -3.58 -19.60 0.94
CA LYS A 61 -3.77 -20.97 0.46
C LYS A 61 -3.27 -21.10 -0.97
N GLY A 62 -2.47 -22.13 -1.21
CA GLY A 62 -1.85 -22.36 -2.52
C GLY A 62 -0.61 -23.23 -2.42
N ARG A 63 0.15 -23.26 -3.49
CA ARG A 63 1.43 -23.98 -3.58
C ARG A 63 2.58 -23.00 -3.51
N ILE A 64 3.43 -23.16 -2.50
CA ILE A 64 4.69 -22.42 -2.41
C ILE A 64 5.65 -22.96 -3.48
N MET A 65 6.18 -22.07 -4.31
CA MET A 65 7.08 -22.41 -5.40
C MET A 65 8.54 -22.13 -5.03
N SER A 66 8.79 -21.04 -4.30
CA SER A 66 10.13 -20.63 -3.92
C SER A 66 10.09 -19.80 -2.64
N LEU A 67 11.15 -19.91 -1.84
CA LEU A 67 11.45 -19.04 -0.70
C LEU A 67 12.91 -18.61 -0.81
N GLN A 68 13.15 -17.31 -0.77
CA GLN A 68 14.47 -16.71 -0.87
C GLN A 68 14.69 -15.76 0.31
N ALA A 69 15.83 -15.88 0.99
CA ALA A 69 16.26 -14.87 1.95
C ALA A 69 16.82 -13.67 1.19
N LYS A 70 16.33 -12.47 1.53
CA LYS A 70 16.76 -11.20 0.93
C LYS A 70 16.97 -10.14 2.02
N PRO A 71 17.95 -10.37 2.93
CA PRO A 71 18.22 -9.45 4.02
C PRO A 71 18.57 -8.05 3.50
N SER A 72 18.14 -7.02 4.22
CA SER A 72 18.45 -5.62 3.95
C SER A 72 18.84 -4.89 5.23
N SER A 73 19.42 -3.68 5.11
CA SER A 73 19.91 -2.89 6.25
C SER A 73 18.86 -2.64 7.34
N GLY A 74 17.58 -2.47 6.96
CA GLY A 74 16.46 -2.29 7.89
C GLY A 74 15.72 -3.59 8.26
N ALA A 75 15.88 -4.64 7.46
CA ALA A 75 15.15 -5.89 7.59
C ALA A 75 16.10 -7.09 7.39
N PRO A 76 16.87 -7.48 8.42
CA PRO A 76 17.86 -8.56 8.33
C PRO A 76 17.22 -9.94 8.15
N ASP A 77 15.93 -10.09 8.44
CA ASP A 77 15.18 -11.33 8.25
C ASP A 77 14.20 -11.28 7.08
N CYS A 78 14.40 -10.37 6.12
CA CYS A 78 13.51 -10.26 4.97
C CYS A 78 13.57 -11.53 4.10
N HIS A 79 12.40 -12.09 3.81
CA HIS A 79 12.23 -13.25 2.95
C HIS A 79 11.20 -12.96 1.86
N ILE A 80 11.47 -13.44 0.66
CA ILE A 80 10.57 -13.33 -0.49
C ILE A 80 10.04 -14.72 -0.81
N VAL A 81 8.73 -14.90 -0.68
CA VAL A 81 8.04 -16.16 -0.98
C VAL A 81 7.22 -16.00 -2.23
N ARG A 82 7.46 -16.87 -3.21
CA ARG A 82 6.69 -16.93 -4.45
C ARG A 82 5.75 -18.12 -4.35
N MET A 83 4.46 -17.89 -4.55
CA MET A 83 3.45 -18.93 -4.50
C MET A 83 2.43 -18.78 -5.61
N MET A 84 1.78 -19.89 -5.94
CA MET A 84 0.60 -19.91 -6.81
C MET A 84 -0.62 -20.18 -5.94
N SER A 85 -1.58 -19.26 -5.94
CA SER A 85 -2.83 -19.40 -5.20
C SER A 85 -3.66 -20.55 -5.77
N LEU A 86 -4.68 -20.99 -5.04
CA LEU A 86 -5.64 -21.98 -5.53
C LEU A 86 -6.48 -21.48 -6.71
N THR A 87 -6.56 -20.16 -6.92
CA THR A 87 -7.26 -19.55 -8.05
C THR A 87 -6.37 -19.41 -9.30
N GLY A 88 -5.10 -19.83 -9.22
CA GLY A 88 -4.13 -19.69 -10.30
C GLY A 88 -3.42 -18.34 -10.35
N GLU A 89 -3.62 -17.48 -9.35
CA GLU A 89 -2.91 -16.20 -9.23
C GLU A 89 -1.46 -16.44 -8.75
N TYR A 90 -0.50 -15.81 -9.43
CA TYR A 90 0.89 -15.81 -9.01
C TYR A 90 1.14 -14.68 -8.01
N MET A 91 1.58 -15.03 -6.80
CA MET A 91 1.76 -14.10 -5.70
C MET A 91 3.23 -14.04 -5.29
N THR A 92 3.72 -12.81 -5.09
CA THR A 92 5.01 -12.56 -4.42
C THR A 92 4.73 -11.94 -3.06
N ILE A 93 5.17 -12.63 -2.01
CA ILE A 93 4.93 -12.27 -0.61
C ILE A 93 6.25 -11.86 0.04
N ASN A 94 6.28 -10.65 0.59
CA ASN A 94 7.40 -10.14 1.37
C ASN A 94 7.14 -10.44 2.86
N VAL A 95 8.02 -11.20 3.49
CA VAL A 95 7.89 -11.62 4.89
C VAL A 95 9.03 -10.99 5.70
N ALA A 96 8.68 -10.28 6.78
CA ALA A 96 9.64 -9.56 7.64
C ALA A 96 10.58 -8.61 6.88
N CYS A 97 10.04 -7.87 5.91
CA CYS A 97 10.78 -6.92 5.06
C CYS A 97 10.53 -5.45 5.40
N ASP A 98 9.99 -5.17 6.60
CA ASP A 98 9.66 -3.83 7.09
C ASP A 98 10.63 -3.40 8.21
#